data_AF-A0A7W1AB79-F1
#
_entry.id   AF-A0A7W1AB79-F1
#
_cell.length_a   1.000
_cell.length_b   1.000
_cell.length_c   1.000
_cell.angle_alpha   90.00
_cell.angle_beta   90.00
_cell.angle_gamma   90.00
#
_symmetry.space_group_name_H-M   'P 1'
#
loop_
_entity.id
_entity.type
_entity.pdbx_description
1 polymer ?
#
loop_
_entity_poly.entity_id
_entity_poly.type
_entity_poly.pdbx_seq_one_letter_code
_entity_poly.pdbx_strand_id
1 'polypeptide(L)'
;AINLYEISIREEFVSSHPYERLATVYESRHNPTEALRVCEAFTKLAASGKMPRGAQRSADRKLPEFEARIQRYRRSLDEGQ
;
A
#
# COMPACT_ATOMS: atom_id res chain seq x y z
N ALA A 1 5.84 -6.37 15.03
CA ALA A 1 5.78 -6.57 13.56
C ALA A 1 5.47 -5.28 12.80
N ILE A 2 4.46 -4.50 13.21
CA ILE A 2 4.05 -3.24 12.54
C ILE A 2 5.21 -2.27 12.31
N ASN A 3 6.03 -2.00 13.34
CA ASN A 3 7.17 -1.08 13.24
C ASN A 3 8.16 -1.47 12.12
N LEU A 4 8.36 -2.76 11.85
CA LEU A 4 9.25 -3.19 10.77
C LEU A 4 8.66 -2.88 9.39
N TYR A 5 7.36 -3.08 9.21
CA TYR A 5 6.69 -2.74 7.96
C TYR A 5 6.61 -1.22 7.74
N GLU A 6 6.37 -0.45 8.80
CA GLU A 6 6.44 1.02 8.76
C GLU A 6 7.83 1.51 8.32
N ILE A 7 8.89 0.93 8.89
CA ILE A 7 10.27 1.22 8.46
C ILE A 7 10.45 0.83 6.99
N SER A 8 10.05 -0.37 6.57
CA SER A 8 10.14 -0.77 5.16
C SER A 8 9.45 0.21 4.20
N ILE A 9 8.28 0.73 4.56
CA ILE A 9 7.56 1.70 3.72
C ILE A 9 8.29 3.03 3.68
N ARG A 10 8.77 3.51 4.83
CA ARG A 10 9.50 4.78 4.93
C ARG A 10 10.80 4.75 4.11
N GLU A 11 11.48 3.61 4.10
CA GLU A 11 12.70 3.39 3.31
C GLU A 11 12.41 2.98 1.85
N GLU A 12 11.17 3.17 1.35
CA GLU A 12 10.76 2.87 -0.03
C GLU A 12 11.09 1.42 -0.48
N PHE A 13 10.88 0.44 0.41
CA PHE A 13 11.25 -0.95 0.13
C PHE A 13 10.50 -1.50 -1.09
N VAL A 14 11.22 -2.06 -2.06
CA VAL A 14 10.66 -2.35 -3.40
C VAL A 14 9.74 -3.58 -3.47
N SER A 15 9.55 -4.34 -2.38
CA SER A 15 8.61 -5.46 -2.37
C SER A 15 7.19 -4.99 -2.03
N SER A 16 6.17 -5.57 -2.66
CA SER A 16 4.77 -5.29 -2.30
C SER A 16 4.38 -5.86 -0.93
N HIS A 17 5.11 -6.88 -0.45
CA HIS A 17 4.69 -7.66 0.73
C HIS A 17 4.53 -6.83 2.03
N PRO A 18 5.46 -5.93 2.40
CA PRO A 18 5.28 -5.05 3.57
C PRO A 18 4.03 -4.16 3.48
N TYR A 19 3.75 -3.63 2.28
CA TYR A 19 2.58 -2.78 2.04
C TYR A 19 1.28 -3.59 2.15
N GLU A 20 1.24 -4.78 1.54
CA GLU A 20 0.08 -5.68 1.61
C GLU A 20 -0.22 -6.06 3.07
N ARG A 21 0.81 -6.47 3.83
CA ARG A 21 0.65 -6.88 5.23
C ARG A 21 0.22 -5.72 6.12
N LEU A 22 0.81 -4.55 5.94
CA LEU A 22 0.49 -3.40 6.79
C LEU A 22 -0.90 -2.84 6.50
N ALA A 23 -1.31 -2.79 5.22
CA ALA A 23 -2.68 -2.43 4.85
C ALA A 23 -3.71 -3.37 5.49
N THR A 24 -3.49 -4.69 5.43
CA THR A 24 -4.38 -5.68 6.08
C THR A 24 -4.41 -5.51 7.61
N VAL A 25 -3.29 -5.16 8.24
CA VAL A 25 -3.26 -4.89 9.68
C VAL A 25 -4.10 -3.66 10.01
N TYR A 26 -3.98 -2.57 9.25
CA TYR A 26 -4.78 -1.37 9.47
C TYR A 26 -6.27 -1.59 9.19
N GLU A 27 -6.60 -2.35 8.16
CA GLU A 27 -7.98 -2.76 7.86
C GLU A 27 -8.58 -3.57 9.01
N SER A 28 -7.85 -4.56 9.56
CA SER A 28 -8.31 -5.34 10.72
C SER A 28 -8.53 -4.52 12.00
N ARG A 29 -7.93 -3.33 12.07
CA ARG A 29 -8.06 -2.38 13.18
C ARG A 29 -9.13 -1.32 12.91
N HIS A 30 -9.92 -1.48 11.84
CA HIS A 30 -10.90 -0.49 11.39
C HIS A 30 -10.28 0.91 11.20
N ASN A 31 -9.03 0.96 10.73
CA ASN A 31 -8.35 2.21 10.40
C ASN A 31 -8.15 2.30 8.86
N PRO A 32 -9.22 2.66 8.11
CA PRO A 32 -9.14 2.79 6.65
C PRO A 32 -8.21 3.93 6.21
N THR A 33 -7.99 4.96 7.04
CA THR A 33 -7.08 6.07 6.74
C THR A 33 -5.64 5.59 6.59
N GLU A 34 -5.14 4.83 7.57
CA GLU A 34 -3.77 4.31 7.51
C GLU A 34 -3.64 3.20 6.45
N ALA A 35 -4.67 2.37 6.28
CA ALA A 35 -4.69 1.38 5.19
C ALA A 35 -4.59 2.05 3.80
N LEU A 36 -5.33 3.14 3.60
CA LEU A 36 -5.28 3.97 2.40
C LEU A 36 -3.89 4.55 2.16
N ARG A 37 -3.31 5.21 3.19
CA ARG A 37 -1.96 5.79 3.12
C ARG A 37 -0.91 4.77 2.67
N VAL A 38 -0.96 3.56 3.22
CA VAL A 38 -0.03 2.49 2.85
C VAL A 38 -0.19 2.08 1.39
N CYS A 39 -1.42 1.91 0.93
CA CYS A 39 -1.66 1.56 -0.46
C CYS A 39 -1.23 2.67 -1.43
N GLU A 40 -1.46 3.94 -1.10
CA GLU A 40 -1.02 5.10 -1.90
C GLU A 40 0.51 5.22 -1.92
N ALA A 41 1.19 4.90 -0.81
CA ALA A 41 2.65 4.89 -0.78
C ALA A 41 3.23 3.86 -1.78
N PHE A 42 2.61 2.69 -1.89
CA PHE A 42 3.04 1.67 -2.85
C PHE A 42 2.82 2.12 -4.30
N THR A 43 1.63 2.64 -4.64
CA THR A 43 1.35 3.09 -6.01
C THR A 43 2.26 4.24 -6.41
N LYS A 44 2.57 5.17 -5.49
CA LYS A 44 3.55 6.23 -5.72
C LYS A 44 4.96 5.69 -5.96
N LEU A 45 5.41 4.70 -5.19
CA LEU A 45 6.71 4.05 -5.40
C LEU A 45 6.77 3.36 -6.77
N ALA A 46 5.74 2.60 -7.13
CA ALA A 46 5.65 1.93 -8.43
C ALA A 46 5.62 2.92 -9.60
N ALA A 47 4.97 4.08 -9.44
CA ALA A 47 4.94 5.13 -10.44
C ALA A 47 6.25 5.95 -10.51
N SER A 48 7.11 5.88 -9.49
CA SER A 48 8.32 6.71 -9.40
C SER A 48 9.43 6.31 -10.39
N GLY A 49 9.36 5.10 -10.96
CA GLY A 49 10.40 4.56 -11.83
C GLY A 49 11.72 4.23 -11.13
N LYS A 50 11.81 4.35 -9.80
CA LYS A 50 13.01 4.06 -9.01
C LYS A 50 13.25 2.56 -8.80
N MET A 51 12.27 1.71 -9.08
CA MET A 51 12.36 0.28 -8.78
C MET A 51 13.23 -0.46 -9.81
N PRO A 52 14.06 -1.43 -9.39
CA PRO A 52 14.73 -2.34 -10.32
C PRO A 52 13.72 -3.08 -11.20
N ARG A 53 14.07 -3.38 -12.46
CA ARG A 53 13.15 -3.98 -13.46
C ARG A 53 12.35 -5.19 -12.95
N GLY A 54 12.97 -6.08 -12.20
CA GLY A 54 12.30 -7.25 -11.63
C GLY A 54 11.24 -6.89 -10.59
N ALA A 55 11.56 -5.94 -9.72
CA ALA A 55 10.63 -5.42 -8.71
C ALA A 55 9.52 -4.59 -9.35
N GLN A 56 9.85 -3.75 -10.35
CA GLN A 56 8.87 -2.98 -11.12
C GLN A 56 7.83 -3.90 -11.78
N ARG A 57 8.26 -4.96 -12.48
CA ARG A 57 7.32 -5.92 -13.10
C ARG A 57 6.41 -6.58 -12.07
N SER A 58 6.92 -6.87 -10.87
CA SER A 58 6.09 -7.40 -9.78
C SER A 58 5.09 -6.35 -9.27
N ALA A 59 5.54 -5.09 -9.17
CA ALA A 59 4.70 -3.99 -8.75
C ALA A 59 3.58 -3.71 -9.76
N ASP A 60 3.89 -3.69 -11.06
CA ASP A 60 2.91 -3.48 -12.13
C ASP A 60 1.79 -4.53 -12.10
N ARG A 61 2.12 -5.79 -11.77
CA ARG A 61 1.12 -6.87 -11.60
C ARG A 61 0.22 -6.66 -10.40
N LYS A 62 0.72 -5.98 -9.37
CA LYS A 62 0.02 -5.72 -8.10
C LYS A 62 -0.72 -4.39 -8.09
N LEU A 63 -0.37 -3.45 -8.96
CA LEU A 63 -1.01 -2.13 -9.07
C LEU A 63 -2.54 -2.20 -9.12
N PRO A 64 -3.19 -3.04 -9.95
CA PRO A 64 -4.65 -3.09 -9.99
C PRO A 64 -5.29 -3.52 -8.66
N GLU A 65 -4.64 -4.41 -7.92
CA GLU A 65 -5.12 -4.85 -6.60
C GLU A 65 -5.04 -3.69 -5.60
N PHE A 66 -3.93 -2.95 -5.60
CA PHE A 66 -3.74 -1.79 -4.73
C PHE A 66 -4.70 -0.65 -5.08
N GLU A 67 -4.92 -0.37 -6.36
CA GLU A 67 -5.88 0.64 -6.82
C GLU A 67 -7.31 0.29 -6.40
N ALA A 68 -7.71 -0.99 -6.51
CA ALA A 68 -9.01 -1.45 -6.04
C ALA A 68 -9.18 -1.27 -4.52
N ARG A 69 -8.12 -1.54 -3.73
CA ARG A 69 -8.12 -1.29 -2.28
C ARG A 69 -8.23 0.20 -1.95
N ILE A 70 -7.48 1.06 -2.64
CA ILE A 70 -7.56 2.52 -2.49
C ILE A 70 -8.99 3.01 -2.69
N GLN A 71 -9.64 2.60 -3.78
CA GLN A 71 -11.01 3.01 -4.08
C GLN A 71 -11.99 2.52 -3.02
N ARG A 72 -11.80 1.31 -2.49
CA ARG A 72 -12.60 0.78 -1.39
C ARG A 72 -12.45 1.59 -0.11
N TYR A 73 -11.22 1.87 0.31
CA TYR A 73 -10.96 2.63 1.54
C TYR A 73 -11.45 4.07 1.44
N ARG A 74 -11.30 4.72 0.27
CA ARG A 74 -11.88 6.05 0.03
C ARG A 74 -13.40 6.04 0.19
N ARG A 75 -14.09 5.09 -0.43
CA ARG A 75 -15.54 4.94 -0.27
C ARG A 75 -15.94 4.74 1.20
N SER A 76 -15.23 3.87 1.93
CA SER A 76 -15.52 3.65 3.35
C SER A 76 -15.26 4.87 4.23
N LEU A 77 -14.31 5.73 3.86
CA LEU A 77 -14.07 7.01 4.55
C LEU A 77 -15.17 8.03 4.24
N ASP A 78 -15.62 8.10 2.98
CA ASP A 78 -16.69 8.99 2.54
C ASP A 78 -18.05 8.59 3.17
N GLU A 79 -18.34 7.30 3.30
CA GLU A 79 -19.57 6.76 3.92
C GLU A 79 -19.57 6.84 5.45
N GLY A 80 -18.40 7.06 6.07
CA GLY A 80 -18.24 7.18 7.53
C GLY A 80 -18.30 8.61 8.07
N GLN A 81 -18.47 9.61 7.20
CA GLN A 81 -18.70 11.03 7.53
C GLN A 81 -20.18 11.37 7.61
#